data_AF-A0A077ULM4-F1
#
_entry.id   AF-A0A077ULM4-F1
#
_cell.length_a   1.000
_cell.length_b   1.000
_cell.length_c   1.000
_cell.angle_alpha   90.00
_cell.angle_beta   90.00
_cell.angle_gamma   90.00
#
_symmetry.space_group_name_H-M   'P 1'
#
loop_
_entity.id
_entity.type
_entity.pdbx_description
1 polymer ?
#
loop_
_entity_poly.entity_id
_entity_poly.type
_entity_poly.pdbx_seq_one_letter_code
_entity_poly.pdbx_strand_id
1 'polypeptide(L)'
;MWGIMMFENEDKFPNKNEYVCPPNNASSAHGKTLYKLNNQLEIPSDYLKPMIQKGNRPFKTGKDKCLACGHSIFENIEDIKKTYKKIKKLAKPFHKEWKYIVSFEGSSGSKFLKTPSKSNKYHCTYWHFGSEILNYRFVHELEEGND
;
A
#
# COMPACT_ATOMS: atom_id res chain seq x y z
N MET A 1 7.98 4.86 -28.32
CA MET A 1 7.87 3.44 -27.94
C MET A 1 8.14 3.39 -26.44
N TRP A 2 7.09 3.37 -25.61
CA TRP A 2 7.25 3.34 -24.15
C TRP A 2 7.50 1.88 -23.76
N GLY A 3 8.73 1.58 -23.32
CA GLY A 3 9.06 0.24 -22.86
C GLY A 3 8.25 -0.11 -21.62
N ILE A 4 7.62 -1.27 -21.61
CA ILE A 4 6.97 -1.84 -20.43
C ILE A 4 8.06 -2.03 -19.37
N MET A 5 8.08 -1.17 -18.36
CA MET A 5 8.88 -1.41 -17.16
C MET A 5 8.16 -2.50 -16.35
N MET A 6 8.63 -3.74 -16.47
CA MET A 6 8.26 -4.79 -15.52
C MET A 6 8.82 -4.42 -14.15
N PHE A 7 8.00 -4.57 -13.11
CA PHE A 7 8.47 -4.37 -11.75
C PHE A 7 9.40 -5.51 -11.37
N GLU A 8 10.57 -5.19 -10.82
CA GLU A 8 11.42 -6.19 -10.18
C GLU A 8 10.58 -6.96 -9.15
N ASN A 9 10.57 -8.30 -9.23
CA ASN A 9 9.88 -9.25 -8.34
C ASN A 9 8.38 -9.50 -8.60
N GLU A 10 7.82 -9.08 -9.73
CA GLU A 10 6.43 -9.40 -10.07
C GLU A 10 6.18 -10.91 -10.24
N ASP A 11 7.17 -11.62 -10.77
CA ASP A 11 7.24 -13.09 -10.83
C ASP A 11 7.14 -13.77 -9.45
N LYS A 12 7.37 -13.00 -8.38
CA LYS A 12 7.32 -13.48 -7.00
C LYS A 12 5.97 -13.25 -6.33
N PHE A 13 4.98 -12.70 -7.03
CA PHE A 13 3.62 -12.62 -6.51
C PHE A 13 3.02 -14.01 -6.31
N PRO A 14 2.18 -14.19 -5.28
CA PRO A 14 1.47 -15.43 -5.08
C PRO A 14 0.67 -15.84 -6.33
N ASN A 15 0.67 -17.13 -6.67
CA ASN A 15 -0.04 -17.62 -7.83
C ASN A 15 -1.56 -17.38 -7.68
N LYS A 16 -2.15 -16.67 -8.64
CA LYS A 16 -3.59 -16.33 -8.67
C LYS A 16 -4.52 -17.56 -8.63
N ASN A 17 -4.04 -18.72 -9.04
CA ASN A 17 -4.80 -19.96 -9.04
C ASN A 17 -4.85 -20.63 -7.65
N GLU A 18 -4.03 -20.19 -6.69
CA GLU A 18 -3.95 -20.81 -5.35
C GLU A 18 -5.00 -20.26 -4.37
N TYR A 19 -5.53 -19.04 -4.58
CA TYR A 19 -6.52 -18.41 -3.70
C TYR A 19 -7.19 -17.19 -4.35
N VAL A 20 -8.45 -16.92 -4.00
CA VAL A 20 -9.21 -15.77 -4.53
C VAL A 20 -8.77 -14.49 -3.82
N CYS A 21 -7.91 -13.73 -4.48
CA CYS A 21 -7.50 -12.40 -4.05
C CYS A 21 -7.26 -11.51 -5.28
N PRO A 22 -7.70 -10.25 -5.28
CA PRO A 22 -8.41 -9.56 -4.20
C PRO A 22 -9.86 -10.06 -4.06
N PRO A 23 -10.59 -9.67 -2.99
CA PRO A 23 -12.00 -10.02 -2.84
C PRO A 23 -12.83 -9.57 -4.06
N ASN A 24 -13.86 -10.33 -4.44
CA ASN A 24 -14.70 -10.02 -5.61
C ASN A 24 -15.41 -8.66 -5.52
N ASN A 25 -15.60 -8.13 -4.31
CA ASN A 25 -16.18 -6.81 -4.07
C ASN A 25 -15.13 -5.68 -4.03
N ALA A 26 -13.86 -5.97 -4.29
CA ALA A 26 -12.84 -4.94 -4.41
C ALA A 26 -13.01 -4.17 -5.72
N SER A 27 -13.04 -2.84 -5.61
CA SER A 27 -13.20 -1.95 -6.74
C SER A 27 -11.88 -1.77 -7.50
N SER A 28 -11.97 -1.37 -8.77
CA SER A 28 -10.80 -0.89 -9.51
C SER A 28 -10.13 0.26 -8.75
N ALA A 29 -8.82 0.22 -8.59
CA ALA A 29 -8.06 1.27 -7.94
C ALA A 29 -7.48 2.30 -8.95
N HIS A 30 -8.13 2.44 -10.11
CA HIS A 30 -7.83 3.50 -11.07
C HIS A 30 -8.00 4.87 -10.38
N GLY A 31 -6.90 5.62 -10.28
CA GLY A 31 -6.86 6.91 -9.59
C GLY A 31 -5.64 7.08 -8.68
N LYS A 32 -5.50 8.26 -8.09
CA LYS A 32 -4.39 8.58 -7.17
C LYS A 32 -4.62 7.95 -5.80
N THR A 33 -3.73 7.06 -5.42
CA THR A 33 -3.66 6.45 -4.09
C THR A 33 -2.51 7.07 -3.30
N LEU A 34 -2.68 7.27 -1.98
CA LEU A 34 -1.60 7.77 -1.11
C LEU A 34 -1.02 6.66 -0.24
N TYR A 35 0.30 6.59 -0.19
CA TYR A 35 1.04 5.64 0.63
C TYR A 35 2.11 6.33 1.47
N LYS A 36 2.35 5.76 2.64
CA LYS A 36 3.27 6.24 3.66
C LYS A 36 4.56 5.43 3.63
N LEU A 37 5.71 6.09 3.68
CA LEU A 37 7.02 5.45 3.71
C LEU A 37 7.78 5.91 4.94
N ASN A 38 8.58 5.02 5.52
CA ASN A 38 9.30 5.33 6.75
C ASN A 38 10.64 6.01 6.48
N ASN A 39 11.50 5.50 5.59
CA ASN A 39 12.85 6.07 5.41
C ASN A 39 13.47 5.88 4.02
N GLN A 40 12.85 5.13 3.10
CA GLN A 40 13.45 4.83 1.78
C GLN A 40 12.53 5.27 0.65
N LEU A 41 13.15 5.85 -0.37
CA LEU A 41 12.54 6.48 -1.53
C LEU A 41 13.31 6.07 -2.79
N GLU A 42 13.73 4.81 -2.90
CA GLU A 42 14.64 4.41 -3.96
C GLU A 42 13.89 4.05 -5.25
N ILE A 43 12.89 3.17 -5.21
CA ILE A 43 12.11 2.84 -6.41
C ILE A 43 10.64 2.46 -6.12
N PRO A 44 9.70 2.70 -7.05
CA PRO A 44 8.29 2.33 -6.88
C PRO A 44 8.07 0.84 -6.61
N SER A 45 8.97 -0.06 -7.01
CA SER A 45 8.87 -1.49 -6.66
C SER A 45 9.06 -1.78 -5.17
N ASP A 46 9.67 -0.88 -4.40
CA ASP A 46 9.92 -1.09 -2.97
C ASP A 46 8.64 -1.13 -2.13
N TYR A 47 7.59 -0.40 -2.51
CA TYR A 47 6.33 -0.52 -1.78
C TYR A 47 5.64 -1.88 -2.03
N LEU A 48 5.98 -2.57 -3.12
CA LEU A 48 5.49 -3.92 -3.43
C LEU A 48 6.25 -4.99 -2.65
N LYS A 49 7.52 -4.78 -2.28
CA LYS A 49 8.35 -5.78 -1.56
C LYS A 49 7.66 -6.35 -0.31
N PRO A 50 7.06 -5.54 0.59
CA PRO A 50 6.37 -6.10 1.76
C PRO A 50 5.12 -6.90 1.40
N MET A 51 4.45 -6.60 0.28
CA MET A 51 3.29 -7.37 -0.19
C MET A 51 3.73 -8.78 -0.59
N ILE A 52 4.77 -8.85 -1.42
CA ILE A 52 5.37 -10.10 -1.90
C ILE A 52 5.85 -10.95 -0.71
N GLN A 53 6.64 -10.35 0.19
CA GLN A 53 7.17 -11.04 1.37
C GLN A 53 6.10 -11.55 2.32
N LYS A 54 4.99 -10.81 2.49
CA LYS A 54 3.87 -11.26 3.34
C LYS A 54 3.04 -12.32 2.63
N GLY A 55 2.73 -12.14 1.34
CA GLY A 55 1.92 -13.05 0.55
C GLY A 55 2.53 -14.45 0.40
N ASN A 56 3.87 -14.55 0.41
CA ASN A 56 4.58 -15.83 0.30
C ASN A 56 4.74 -16.58 1.63
N ARG A 57 4.20 -16.06 2.73
CA ARG A 57 4.19 -16.77 4.02
C ARG A 57 3.13 -17.89 3.99
N PRO A 58 3.30 -18.96 4.78
CA PRO A 58 2.24 -19.93 4.98
C PRO A 58 1.09 -19.30 5.78
N PHE A 59 -0.15 -19.51 5.32
CA PHE A 59 -1.37 -19.06 6.01
C PHE A 59 -2.32 -20.23 6.21
N LYS A 60 -3.10 -20.18 7.30
CA LYS A 60 -4.12 -21.20 7.59
C LYS A 60 -5.29 -21.13 6.61
N THR A 61 -5.59 -19.95 6.08
CA THR A 61 -6.69 -19.73 5.15
C THR A 61 -6.28 -18.78 4.01
N GLY A 62 -6.89 -18.93 2.83
CA GLY A 62 -6.71 -18.00 1.71
C GLY A 62 -7.18 -16.57 2.04
N LYS A 63 -8.14 -16.43 2.96
CA LYS A 63 -8.60 -15.12 3.46
C LYS A 63 -7.50 -14.40 4.23
N ASP A 64 -6.79 -15.09 5.11
CA ASP A 64 -5.67 -14.52 5.88
C ASP A 64 -4.52 -14.12 4.94
N LYS A 65 -4.23 -14.98 3.95
CA LYS A 65 -3.26 -14.66 2.88
C LYS A 65 -3.66 -13.39 2.13
N CYS A 66 -4.93 -13.26 1.75
CA CYS A 66 -5.41 -12.10 1.02
C CYS A 66 -5.37 -10.79 1.84
N LEU A 67 -5.68 -10.86 3.13
CA LEU A 67 -5.52 -9.71 4.03
C LEU A 67 -4.06 -9.32 4.21
N ALA A 68 -3.16 -10.30 4.25
CA ALA A 68 -1.73 -10.07 4.45
C ALA A 68 -1.02 -9.50 3.22
N CYS A 69 -1.45 -9.87 2.00
CA CYS A 69 -0.94 -9.24 0.79
C CYS A 69 -1.55 -7.83 0.56
N GLY A 70 -2.67 -7.49 1.19
CA GLY A 70 -3.22 -6.14 1.13
C GLY A 70 -2.38 -5.11 1.89
N HIS A 71 -2.24 -3.90 1.34
CA HIS A 71 -1.58 -2.77 1.99
C HIS A 71 -2.56 -1.69 2.44
N SER A 72 -2.25 -1.07 3.58
CA SER A 72 -2.99 0.10 4.05
C SER A 72 -2.60 1.35 3.27
N ILE A 73 -3.53 1.84 2.45
CA ILE A 73 -3.44 3.09 1.70
C ILE A 73 -4.41 4.13 2.27
N PHE A 74 -4.33 5.35 1.74
CA PHE A 74 -5.26 6.43 2.06
C PHE A 74 -5.77 7.10 0.77
N GLU A 75 -7.02 7.57 0.82
CA GLU A 75 -7.67 8.27 -0.31
C GLU A 75 -7.36 9.78 -0.31
N ASN A 76 -7.04 10.36 0.86
CA ASN A 76 -6.76 11.80 1.00
C ASN A 76 -5.59 12.05 1.98
N ILE A 77 -5.00 13.24 1.87
CA ILE A 77 -3.81 13.61 2.66
C ILE A 77 -4.20 13.98 4.09
N GLU A 78 -5.41 14.48 4.31
CA GLU A 78 -5.93 14.88 5.61
C GLU A 78 -6.02 13.69 6.56
N ASP A 79 -6.44 12.52 6.07
CA ASP A 79 -6.60 11.30 6.85
C ASP A 79 -5.24 10.66 7.17
N ILE A 80 -4.26 10.78 6.26
CA ILE A 80 -2.86 10.49 6.58
C ILE A 80 -2.42 11.39 7.73
N LYS A 81 -2.57 12.71 7.60
CA LYS A 81 -2.10 13.66 8.61
C LYS A 81 -2.75 13.43 9.97
N LYS A 82 -4.06 13.17 10.02
CA LYS A 82 -4.79 12.81 11.25
C LYS A 82 -4.25 11.51 11.86
N THR A 83 -4.03 10.48 11.04
CA THR A 83 -3.53 9.19 11.52
C THR A 83 -2.10 9.31 12.02
N TYR A 84 -1.26 10.04 11.30
CA TYR A 84 0.12 10.34 11.68
C TYR A 84 0.17 11.07 13.03
N LYS A 85 -0.60 12.14 13.21
CA LYS A 85 -0.71 12.85 14.50
C LYS A 85 -1.15 11.94 15.64
N LYS A 86 -2.13 11.06 15.40
CA LYS A 86 -2.59 10.08 16.40
C LYS A 86 -1.49 9.08 16.77
N ILE A 87 -0.73 8.59 15.79
CA ILE A 87 0.39 7.67 16.03
C ILE A 87 1.52 8.38 16.77
N LYS A 88 1.92 9.59 16.35
CA LYS A 88 2.96 10.40 17.02
C LYS A 88 2.65 10.60 18.51
N LYS A 89 1.37 10.81 18.86
CA LYS A 89 0.92 10.93 20.27
C LYS A 89 0.98 9.63 21.07
N LEU A 90 0.83 8.47 20.41
CA LEU A 90 0.73 7.16 21.06
C LEU A 90 2.06 6.38 21.04
N ALA A 91 2.98 6.74 20.13
CA ALA A 91 4.22 6.05 19.91
C ALA A 91 5.36 6.62 20.76
N LYS A 92 6.02 5.75 21.54
CA LYS A 92 7.37 5.96 22.09
C LYS A 92 8.42 6.00 20.94
N PRO A 93 9.63 6.55 21.14
CA PRO A 93 10.62 6.94 20.09
C PRO A 93 11.15 5.83 19.15
N PHE A 94 10.56 4.63 19.15
CA PHE A 94 11.04 3.46 18.39
C PHE A 94 10.12 3.02 17.25
N HIS A 95 8.97 3.67 17.05
CA HIS A 95 8.02 3.27 16.01
C HIS A 95 8.13 4.13 14.76
N LYS A 96 8.92 3.64 13.80
CA LYS A 96 8.75 3.79 12.34
C LYS A 96 8.12 5.13 11.96
N GLU A 97 8.91 6.19 12.08
CA GLU A 97 8.51 7.54 11.70
C GLU A 97 8.12 7.50 10.22
N TRP A 98 6.85 7.79 9.94
CA TRP A 98 6.43 7.99 8.56
C TRP A 98 7.08 9.29 8.11
N LYS A 99 7.98 9.21 7.14
CA LYS A 99 8.73 10.37 6.65
C LYS A 99 8.19 10.90 5.33
N TYR A 100 7.69 10.04 4.46
CA TYR A 100 7.25 10.44 3.13
C TYR A 100 5.83 9.99 2.82
N ILE A 101 5.11 10.82 2.07
CA ILE A 101 3.85 10.50 1.42
C ILE A 101 4.09 10.51 -0.08
N VAL A 102 3.69 9.42 -0.72
CA VAL A 102 3.78 9.26 -2.18
C VAL A 102 2.39 9.01 -2.73
N SER A 103 2.14 9.54 -3.91
CA SER A 103 0.97 9.20 -4.70
C SER A 103 1.39 8.22 -5.77
N PHE A 104 0.59 7.18 -5.96
CA PHE A 104 0.73 6.34 -7.13
C PHE A 104 -0.63 6.12 -7.79
N GLU A 105 -0.61 5.86 -9.08
CA GLU A 105 -1.78 5.45 -9.86
C GLU A 105 -1.68 3.96 -10.16
N GLY A 106 -2.70 3.20 -9.73
CA GLY A 106 -2.78 1.77 -10.00
C GLY A 106 -3.06 1.46 -11.48
N SER A 107 -2.67 0.28 -11.94
CA SER A 107 -3.10 -0.27 -13.23
C SER A 107 -4.56 -0.74 -13.19
N SER A 108 -5.02 -1.20 -14.35
CA SER A 108 -6.20 -2.06 -14.50
C SER A 108 -6.19 -3.30 -13.60
N GLY A 109 -5.01 -3.79 -13.21
CA GLY A 109 -4.82 -4.90 -12.28
C GLY A 109 -4.80 -4.50 -10.80
N SER A 110 -4.79 -3.21 -10.49
CA SER A 110 -4.88 -2.70 -9.13
C SER A 110 -6.32 -2.68 -8.62
N LYS A 111 -6.49 -3.11 -7.37
CA LYS A 111 -7.79 -3.18 -6.70
C LYS A 111 -7.72 -2.59 -5.31
N PHE A 112 -8.81 -2.00 -4.84
CA PHE A 112 -8.91 -1.51 -3.48
C PHE A 112 -10.27 -1.83 -2.85
N LEU A 113 -10.28 -1.87 -1.53
CA LEU A 113 -11.48 -2.07 -0.72
C LEU A 113 -11.40 -1.16 0.49
N LYS A 114 -12.50 -0.44 0.77
CA LYS A 114 -12.64 0.28 2.04
C LYS A 114 -12.79 -0.74 3.16
N THR A 115 -11.86 -0.73 4.10
CA THR A 115 -11.76 -1.67 5.21
C THR A 115 -11.66 -0.90 6.52
N PRO A 116 -12.66 -0.04 6.84
CA PRO A 116 -12.65 0.80 8.02
C PRO A 116 -12.58 -0.06 9.27
N SER A 117 -11.82 0.40 10.27
CA SER A 117 -11.72 -0.23 11.58
C SER A 117 -12.15 0.73 12.69
N LYS A 118 -12.32 0.20 13.90
CA LYS A 118 -12.62 1.03 15.09
C LYS A 118 -11.57 2.12 15.30
N SER A 119 -10.31 1.86 14.96
CA SER A 119 -9.19 2.78 15.18
C SER A 119 -8.91 3.71 13.99
N ASN A 120 -9.32 3.32 12.78
CA ASN A 120 -9.16 4.09 11.54
C ASN A 120 -10.37 3.90 10.62
N LYS A 121 -11.30 4.87 10.64
CA LYS A 121 -12.53 4.86 9.82
C LYS A 121 -12.30 5.09 8.33
N TYR A 122 -11.09 5.50 7.95
CA TYR A 122 -10.71 5.82 6.57
C TYR A 122 -9.73 4.78 5.98
N HIS A 123 -9.54 3.67 6.69
CA HIS A 123 -8.62 2.63 6.27
C HIS A 123 -9.10 1.99 4.96
N CYS A 124 -8.20 1.95 3.98
CA CYS A 124 -8.40 1.28 2.71
C CYS A 124 -7.32 0.23 2.53
N THR A 125 -7.71 -0.95 2.09
CA THR A 125 -6.79 -2.01 1.69
C THR A 125 -6.62 -1.98 0.18
N TYR A 126 -5.37 -2.00 -0.27
CA TYR A 126 -4.98 -2.00 -1.67
C TYR A 126 -4.23 -3.27 -2.03
N TRP A 127 -4.50 -3.76 -3.23
CA TRP A 127 -3.78 -4.86 -3.86
C TRP A 127 -3.35 -4.45 -5.26
N HIS A 128 -2.19 -4.93 -5.69
CA HIS A 128 -1.69 -4.71 -7.03
C HIS A 128 -1.30 -6.05 -7.63
N PHE A 129 -1.76 -6.29 -8.85
CA PHE A 129 -1.49 -7.49 -9.62
C PHE A 129 -1.20 -7.05 -11.06
N GLY A 130 -0.14 -7.58 -11.67
CA GLY A 130 0.23 -7.24 -13.04
C GLY A 130 1.22 -6.09 -13.15
N SER A 131 1.67 -5.85 -14.37
CA SER A 131 2.62 -4.80 -14.74
C SER A 131 1.88 -3.48 -14.90
N GLU A 132 2.58 -2.37 -14.64
CA GLU A 132 2.14 -0.98 -14.80
C GLU A 132 1.61 -0.30 -13.53
N ILE A 133 2.48 0.35 -12.76
CA ILE A 133 2.06 1.52 -11.99
C ILE A 133 2.29 2.69 -12.92
N LEU A 134 1.21 3.27 -13.38
CA LEU A 134 1.25 4.21 -14.49
C LEU A 134 1.91 5.53 -14.09
N ASN A 135 1.77 5.94 -12.83
CA ASN A 135 2.29 7.22 -12.34
C ASN A 135 2.66 7.13 -10.85
N TYR A 136 3.94 7.05 -10.51
CA TYR A 136 4.44 7.24 -9.13
C TYR A 136 4.99 8.66 -8.98
N ARG A 137 4.54 9.38 -7.95
CA ARG A 137 4.96 10.75 -7.67
C ARG A 137 5.15 10.96 -6.17
N PHE A 138 6.23 11.64 -5.83
CA PHE A 138 6.38 12.21 -4.50
C PHE A 138 5.31 13.29 -4.28
N VAL A 139 4.68 13.30 -3.10
CA VAL A 139 3.62 14.26 -2.77
C VAL A 139 4.07 15.19 -1.67
N HIS A 140 4.61 14.64 -0.58
CA HIS A 140 4.87 15.43 0.62
C HIS A 140 5.89 14.74 1.53
N GLU A 141 6.79 15.53 2.11
CA GLU A 141 7.56 15.12 3.28
C GLU A 141 6.74 15.42 4.52
N LEU A 142 6.63 14.45 5.42
CA LEU A 142 6.05 14.67 6.74
C LEU A 142 7.16 15.29 7.59
N GLU A 143 7.13 16.62 7.72
CA GLU A 143 8.07 17.33 8.59
C GLU A 143 7.97 16.82 10.03
N GLU A 144 9.13 16.57 10.64
CA GLU A 144 9.25 16.46 12.08
C GLU A 144 8.94 17.83 12.68
N GLY A 145 7.65 18.09 12.92
CA GLY A 145 7.25 19.32 13.59
C GLY A 145 8.00 19.45 14.92
N ASN A 146 8.84 20.48 14.99
CA ASN A 146 9.33 21.14 16.20
C ASN A 146 8.14 21.89 16.84
N ASP A 147 7.14 21.14 17.32
CA ASP A 147 6.10 21.66 18.21
C ASP A 147 6.49 21.33 19.66
#